data_AF-A0AAD3NP79-F1
#
_entry.id   AF-A0AAD3NP79-F1
#
_cell.length_a   1.000
_cell.length_b   1.000
_cell.length_c   1.000
_cell.angle_alpha   90.00
_cell.angle_beta   90.00
_cell.angle_gamma   90.00
#
_symmetry.space_group_name_H-M   'P 1'
#
loop_
_entity.id
_entity.type
_entity.pdbx_description
1 polymer ?
#
loop_
_entity_poly.entity_id
_entity_poly.type
_entity_poly.pdbx_seq_one_letter_code
_entity_poly.pdbx_strand_id
1 'polypeptide(L)'
;MGPACPGGVSGHFKVKYCLKASGHGAPATLNFRVDLMLDRLKQKEATKRVLFLHSRTFQYSKNMTVSNGRGPACEEQSVFLR
;
A
#
# COMPACT_ATOMS: atom_id res chain seq x y z
N MET A 1 -11.52 -7.83 15.86
CA MET A 1 -10.16 -7.86 16.46
C MET A 1 -9.13 -7.78 15.34
N GLY A 2 -8.31 -6.72 15.29
CA GLY A 2 -7.17 -6.66 14.35
C GLY A 2 -6.00 -7.50 14.86
N PRO A 3 -5.11 -7.99 13.99
CA PRO A 3 -3.99 -8.84 14.41
C PRO A 3 -3.04 -8.05 15.34
N ALA A 4 -2.79 -8.60 16.53
CA ALA A 4 -1.84 -8.05 17.48
C ALA A 4 -0.40 -8.17 16.93
N CYS A 5 0.35 -7.07 17.00
CA CYS A 5 1.75 -7.04 16.56
C CYS A 5 2.61 -7.95 17.46
N PRO A 6 3.40 -8.88 16.89
CA PRO A 6 4.31 -9.71 17.67
C PRO A 6 5.57 -8.91 18.01
N GLY A 7 5.76 -8.60 19.29
CA GLY A 7 6.99 -7.99 19.82
C GLY A 7 6.79 -6.54 20.28
N GLY A 8 7.21 -6.28 21.53
CA GLY A 8 6.92 -5.05 22.26
C GLY A 8 7.28 -3.76 21.52
N VAL A 9 6.35 -2.80 21.60
CA VAL A 9 6.50 -1.38 21.25
C VAL A 9 7.15 -1.10 19.88
N SER A 10 6.89 -1.93 18.87
CA SER A 10 7.14 -1.54 17.48
C SER A 10 6.10 -0.50 17.06
N GLY A 11 6.53 0.70 16.66
CA GLY A 11 5.61 1.69 16.09
C GLY A 11 4.89 1.11 14.87
N HIS A 12 3.60 0.84 15.01
CA HIS A 12 2.74 0.41 13.91
C HIS A 12 1.99 1.64 13.39
N PHE A 13 2.09 1.87 12.09
CA PHE A 13 1.36 2.95 11.42
C PHE A 13 0.66 2.41 10.18
N LYS A 14 -0.23 3.22 9.63
CA LYS A 14 -1.04 2.83 8.48
C LYS A 14 -0.66 3.68 7.29
N VAL A 15 -0.51 3.04 6.14
CA VAL A 15 -0.28 3.68 4.86
C VAL A 15 -1.58 3.61 4.07
N LYS A 16 -2.19 4.77 3.84
CA LYS A 16 -3.37 4.90 2.99
C LYS A 16 -2.97 5.49 1.64
N TYR A 17 -3.42 4.87 0.56
CA TYR A 17 -3.20 5.35 -0.80
C TYR A 17 -4.54 5.42 -1.53
N CYS A 18 -4.67 6.41 -2.40
CA CYS A 18 -5.88 6.64 -3.17
C CYS A 18 -5.52 6.85 -4.65
N LEU A 19 -6.30 6.26 -5.55
CA LEU A 19 -6.17 6.47 -6.99
C LEU A 19 -7.46 7.02 -7.57
N LYS A 20 -7.29 8.00 -8.45
CA LYS A 20 -8.35 8.58 -9.26
C LYS A 20 -7.86 8.61 -10.70
N ALA A 21 -8.67 8.08 -11.61
CA ALA A 21 -8.37 8.07 -13.02
C ALA A 21 -9.61 8.50 -13.80
N SER A 22 -9.40 9.31 -14.82
CA SER A 22 -10.46 9.78 -15.72
C SER A 22 -9.92 9.87 -17.13
N GLY A 23 -10.64 9.29 -18.10
CA GLY A 23 -10.27 9.31 -19.50
C GLY A 23 -11.52 9.40 -20.38
N HIS A 24 -11.52 10.34 -21.32
CA HIS A 24 -12.57 10.45 -22.32
C HIS A 24 -12.49 9.24 -23.26
N GLY A 25 -13.62 8.54 -23.45
CA GLY A 25 -13.67 7.29 -24.24
C GLY A 25 -13.12 6.05 -23.53
N ALA A 26 -12.69 6.16 -22.27
CA ALA A 26 -12.22 5.01 -21.51
C ALA A 26 -13.39 4.21 -20.90
N PRO A 27 -13.23 2.90 -20.64
CA PRO A 27 -14.27 2.07 -20.03
C PRO A 27 -14.72 2.61 -18.66
N ALA A 28 -15.92 2.24 -18.23
CA ALA A 28 -16.46 2.66 -16.93
C ALA A 28 -15.57 2.26 -15.73
N THR A 29 -14.79 1.19 -15.89
CA THR A 29 -13.85 0.66 -14.89
C THR A 29 -12.45 0.54 -15.49
N LEU A 30 -11.46 0.98 -14.73
CA LEU A 30 -10.04 0.99 -15.09
C LEU A 30 -9.27 0.12 -14.10
N ASN A 31 -8.56 -0.89 -14.60
CA ASN A 31 -7.78 -1.78 -13.76
C ASN A 31 -6.33 -1.31 -13.67
N PHE A 32 -5.86 -1.08 -12.45
CA PHE A 32 -4.49 -0.68 -12.16
C PHE A 32 -3.81 -1.73 -11.30
N ARG A 33 -2.53 -1.98 -11.56
CA ARG A 33 -1.65 -2.69 -10.63
C ARG A 33 -0.87 -1.65 -9.84
N VAL A 34 -1.00 -1.71 -8.51
CA VAL A 34 -0.30 -0.82 -7.60
C VAL A 34 0.80 -1.59 -6.90
N ASP A 35 2.01 -1.11 -7.06
CA ASP A 35 3.19 -1.62 -6.36
C ASP A 35 3.67 -0.57 -5.34
N LEU A 36 3.56 -0.90 -4.06
CA LEU A 36 4.04 -0.09 -2.94
C LEU A 36 5.38 -0.63 -2.45
N MET A 37 6.35 0.27 -2.30
CA MET A 37 7.66 0.00 -1.72
C MET A 37 7.91 0.89 -0.51
N LEU A 38 8.14 0.26 0.64
CA LEU A 38 8.54 0.92 1.87
C LEU A 38 10.06 1.12 1.91
N ASP A 39 10.52 2.16 2.60
CA ASP A 39 11.95 2.49 2.74
C ASP A 39 12.71 2.58 1.40
N ARG A 40 12.06 3.04 0.32
CA ARG A 40 12.68 3.10 -1.02
C ARG A 40 13.96 3.96 -1.06
N LEU A 41 14.00 5.08 -0.35
CA LEU A 41 15.13 6.02 -0.31
C LEU A 41 16.34 5.51 0.51
N LYS A 42 16.16 4.47 1.33
CA LYS A 42 17.28 3.81 2.01
C LYS A 42 18.06 3.00 0.96
N GLN A 43 19.37 3.27 0.83
CA GLN A 43 20.28 2.63 -0.14
C GLN A 43 20.09 1.10 -0.20
N LYS A 44 20.45 0.49 -1.33
CA LYS A 44 20.23 -0.94 -1.65
C LYS A 44 20.73 -1.92 -0.57
N GLU A 45 21.71 -1.54 0.25
CA GLU A 45 22.27 -2.36 1.35
C GLU A 45 21.76 -1.99 2.75
N ALA A 46 20.94 -0.95 2.89
CA ALA A 46 20.37 -0.59 4.17
C ALA A 46 19.18 -1.50 4.52
N THR A 47 19.24 -2.16 5.69
CA THR A 47 18.16 -2.98 6.24
C THR A 47 16.83 -2.21 6.17
N LYS A 48 15.84 -2.78 5.47
CA LYS A 48 14.47 -2.23 5.41
C LYS A 48 13.84 -2.39 6.79
N ARG A 49 13.52 -1.28 7.43
CA ARG A 49 13.02 -1.23 8.81
C ARG A 49 11.49 -1.23 8.84
N VAL A 50 10.85 -0.77 7.78
CA VAL A 50 9.38 -0.79 7.67
C VAL A 50 8.93 -2.00 6.82
N LEU A 51 8.04 -2.80 7.37
CA LEU A 51 7.47 -3.99 6.71
C LEU A 51 5.94 -3.95 6.76
N PHE A 52 5.29 -4.53 5.76
CA PHE A 52 3.86 -4.76 5.77
C PHE A 52 3.50 -5.83 6.80
N LEU A 53 2.46 -5.60 7.59
CA LEU A 53 2.07 -6.50 8.68
C LEU A 53 1.66 -7.89 8.19
N HIS A 54 0.95 -7.95 7.06
CA HIS A 54 0.39 -9.18 6.51
C HIS A 54 1.44 -10.04 5.79
N SER A 55 2.25 -9.42 4.93
CA SER A 55 3.24 -10.13 4.12
C SER A 55 4.63 -10.19 4.78
N ARG A 56 4.89 -9.38 5.82
CA ARG A 56 6.22 -9.18 6.43
C ARG A 56 7.31 -8.82 5.41
N THR A 57 6.90 -8.26 4.27
CA THR A 57 7.77 -7.77 3.20
C THR A 57 7.79 -6.25 3.18
N PHE A 58 8.79 -5.64 2.52
CA PHE A 58 8.82 -4.20 2.25
C PHE A 58 8.11 -3.82 0.93
N GLN A 59 7.72 -4.81 0.14
CA GLN A 59 7.02 -4.69 -1.14
C GLN A 59 5.61 -5.25 -1.03
N TYR A 60 4.65 -4.53 -1.61
CA TYR A 60 3.26 -4.97 -1.70
C TYR A 60 2.72 -4.64 -3.09
N SER A 61 2.09 -5.63 -3.72
CA SER A 61 1.47 -5.48 -5.03
C SER A 61 0.01 -5.85 -4.95
N LYS A 62 -0.89 -4.99 -5.44
CA LYS A 62 -2.32 -5.29 -5.51
C LYS A 62 -2.92 -4.74 -6.79
N ASN A 63 -3.81 -5.53 -7.38
CA ASN A 63 -4.66 -5.06 -8.46
C ASN A 63 -5.86 -4.32 -7.86
N MET A 64 -6.18 -3.16 -8.41
CA MET A 64 -7.32 -2.37 -7.99
C MET A 64 -8.08 -1.80 -9.18
N THR A 65 -9.39 -1.77 -9.04
CA THR A 65 -10.30 -1.25 -10.05
C THR A 65 -10.75 0.14 -9.63
N VAL A 66 -10.50 1.13 -10.49
CA VAL A 66 -10.88 2.53 -10.31
C VAL A 66 -12.04 2.83 -11.25
N SER A 67 -13.04 3.56 -10.76
CA SER A 67 -14.14 4.01 -11.61
C SER A 67 -13.71 5.22 -12.46
N ASN A 68 -13.96 5.18 -13.76
CA ASN A 68 -13.62 6.27 -14.67
C ASN A 68 -14.44 7.53 -14.35
N GLY A 69 -13.76 8.62 -13.98
CA GLY A 69 -14.39 9.92 -13.74
C GLY A 69 -15.20 10.04 -12.44
N ARG A 70 -15.24 8.98 -11.60
CA ARG A 70 -15.91 9.02 -10.28
C ARG A 70 -14.91 9.32 -9.16
N GLY A 71 -15.34 9.11 -7.91
CA GLY A 71 -14.54 9.30 -6.70
C GLY A 71 -13.27 8.43 -6.66
N PRO A 72 -12.28 8.81 -5.83
CA PRO A 72 -11.05 8.05 -5.68
C PRO A 72 -11.31 6.69 -5.03
N ALA A 73 -10.65 5.65 -5.53
CA ALA A 73 -10.58 4.36 -4.86
C ALA A 73 -9.40 4.39 -3.87
N CYS A 74 -9.68 4.21 -2.58
CA CYS A 74 -8.67 4.26 -1.53
C CYS A 74 -8.52 2.91 -0.83
N GLU A 75 -7.30 2.60 -0.45
CA GLU A 75 -6.92 1.36 0.22
C GLU A 75 -5.97 1.69 1.38
N GLU A 76 -6.03 0.89 2.45
CA GLU A 76 -5.28 1.13 3.67
C GLU A 76 -4.50 -0.13 4.07
N GLN A 77 -3.19 0.02 4.24
CA GLN A 77 -2.29 -1.06 4.60
C GLN A 77 -1.63 -0.81 5.96
N SER A 78 -1.71 -1.81 6.82
CA SER A 78 -0.99 -1.85 8.10
C SER A 78 0.48 -2.18 7.90
N VAL A 79 1.37 -1.35 8.44
CA VAL A 79 2.82 -1.54 8.41
C VAL A 79 3.42 -1.39 9.81
N PHE A 80 4.53 -2.06 10.05
CA PHE A 80 5.23 -2.02 11.34
C PHE A 80 6.73 -1.77 11.13
N LEU A 81 7.33 -1.18 12.15
CA LEU A 81 8.78 -1.02 12.27
C LEU A 81 9.39 -2.26 12.93
N ARG A 82 10.46 -2.80 12.33
CA ARG A 82 11.32 -3.81 12.93
C ARG A 82 12.52 -3.16 13.63
#